data_AF-A0A959RLP9-F1
#
_entry.id   AF-A0A959RLP9-F1
#
_cell.length_a   1.000
_cell.length_b   1.000
_cell.length_c   1.000
_cell.angle_alpha   90.00
_cell.angle_beta   90.00
_cell.angle_gamma   90.00
#
_symmetry.space_group_name_H-M   'P 1'
#
loop_
_entity.id
_entity.type
_entity.pdbx_description
1 polymer ?
#
loop_
_entity_poly.entity_id
_entity_poly.type
_entity_poly.pdbx_seq_one_letter_code
_entity_poly.pdbx_strand_id
1 'polypeptide(L)'
;SLPSYKIVLVNPGIHIPTAEAYAHVQLVQHEKNIREIINYPVQDWKHTLKNDFETGIFEKFPAIAEVKKEMYNQNAVYALMSGSGSTVFGIFEKNQNPHFSFPENYLLRTFDFGA
;
A
#
# COMPACT_ATOMS: atom_id res chain seq x y z
N SER A 1 -8.62 -15.63 3.66
CA SER A 1 -9.21 -14.40 4.25
C SER A 1 -8.25 -13.87 5.31
N LEU A 2 -8.39 -12.60 5.71
CA LEU A 2 -7.53 -11.94 6.70
C LEU A 2 -8.33 -11.54 7.97
N PRO A 3 -8.97 -12.49 8.68
CA PRO A 3 -9.93 -12.17 9.75
C PRO A 3 -9.28 -11.54 11.01
N SER A 4 -7.98 -11.71 11.18
CA SER A 4 -7.20 -11.14 12.29
C SER A 4 -6.70 -9.72 11.99
N TYR A 5 -7.04 -9.17 10.83
CA TYR A 5 -6.52 -7.90 10.35
C TYR A 5 -7.63 -6.92 10.02
N LYS A 6 -7.24 -5.66 9.96
CA LYS A 6 -8.00 -4.59 9.31
C LYS A 6 -7.16 -3.90 8.25
N ILE A 7 -7.84 -3.29 7.29
CA ILE A 7 -7.20 -2.55 6.21
C ILE A 7 -7.54 -1.08 6.35
N VAL A 8 -6.53 -0.23 6.27
CA VAL A 8 -6.68 1.22 6.13
C VAL A 8 -6.33 1.61 4.70
N LEU A 9 -7.18 2.39 4.05
CA LEU A 9 -6.92 3.04 2.78
C LEU A 9 -6.68 4.53 3.00
N VAL A 10 -5.67 5.06 2.34
CA VAL A 10 -5.43 6.51 2.23
C VAL A 10 -5.22 6.84 0.76
N ASN A 11 -6.01 7.78 0.24
CA ASN A 11 -5.88 8.30 -1.11
C ASN A 11 -5.62 9.81 -1.04
N PRO A 12 -4.47 10.30 -1.57
CA PRO A 12 -4.08 11.70 -1.51
C PRO A 12 -4.84 12.62 -2.50
N GLY A 13 -5.78 12.09 -3.27
CA GLY A 13 -6.52 12.82 -4.30
C GLY A 13 -5.72 13.07 -5.58
N ILE A 14 -4.57 12.42 -5.75
CA ILE A 14 -3.68 12.60 -6.91
C ILE A 14 -4.18 11.73 -8.05
N HIS A 15 -4.55 12.35 -9.16
CA HIS A 15 -4.90 11.63 -10.39
C HIS A 15 -3.63 11.32 -11.20
N ILE A 16 -3.37 10.04 -11.43
CA ILE A 16 -2.27 9.56 -12.26
C ILE A 16 -2.87 8.96 -13.53
N PRO A 17 -2.64 9.53 -14.72
CA PRO A 17 -3.04 8.90 -15.97
C PRO A 17 -2.40 7.51 -16.08
N THR A 18 -3.19 6.49 -16.38
CA THR A 18 -2.68 5.11 -16.49
C THR A 18 -1.51 5.01 -17.46
N ALA A 19 -1.60 5.66 -18.63
CA ALA A 19 -0.52 5.70 -19.61
C ALA A 19 0.80 6.27 -19.04
N GLU A 20 0.71 7.27 -18.17
CA GLU A 20 1.86 7.87 -17.50
C GLU A 20 2.47 6.89 -16.49
N ALA A 21 1.65 6.19 -15.70
CA ALA A 21 2.13 5.18 -14.78
C ALA A 21 2.88 4.04 -15.51
N TYR A 22 2.37 3.58 -16.64
CA TYR A 22 3.04 2.57 -17.47
C TYR A 22 4.30 3.12 -18.16
N ALA A 23 4.38 4.40 -18.49
CA ALA A 23 5.59 5.01 -19.05
C ALA A 23 6.74 5.07 -18.03
N HIS A 24 6.42 5.03 -16.72
CA HIS A 24 7.38 5.12 -15.63
C HIS A 24 7.52 3.82 -14.82
N VAL A 25 6.85 2.72 -15.22
CA VAL A 25 6.95 1.44 -14.52
C VAL A 25 8.36 0.88 -14.62
N GLN A 26 8.89 0.38 -13.51
CA GLN A 26 10.20 -0.26 -13.47
C GLN A 26 10.01 -1.74 -13.18
N LEU A 27 10.02 -2.55 -14.24
CA LEU A 27 9.83 -4.00 -14.10
C LEU A 27 11.02 -4.61 -13.38
N VAL A 28 10.75 -5.31 -12.29
CA VAL A 28 11.75 -6.04 -11.52
C VAL A 28 11.54 -7.53 -11.74
N GLN A 29 12.62 -8.27 -11.93
CA GLN A 29 12.54 -9.73 -11.93
C GLN A 29 12.33 -10.21 -10.50
N HIS A 30 11.13 -10.71 -10.21
CA HIS A 30 10.80 -11.31 -8.92
C HIS A 30 11.21 -12.78 -8.91
N GLU A 31 11.91 -13.21 -7.86
CA GLU A 31 12.34 -14.62 -7.70
C GLU A 31 11.15 -15.58 -7.58
N LYS A 32 10.04 -15.10 -6.99
CA LYS A 32 8.86 -15.90 -6.66
C LYS A 32 7.62 -15.32 -7.32
N ASN A 33 6.71 -16.20 -7.73
CA ASN A 33 5.42 -15.78 -8.29
C ASN A 33 4.48 -15.31 -7.17
N ILE A 34 3.60 -14.35 -7.47
CA ILE A 34 2.57 -13.84 -6.53
C ILE A 34 1.75 -14.98 -5.92
N ARG A 35 1.39 -16.00 -6.71
CA ARG A 35 0.62 -17.17 -6.21
C ARG A 35 1.31 -17.92 -5.08
N GLU A 36 2.64 -17.92 -5.06
CA GLU A 36 3.43 -18.49 -3.97
C GLU A 36 3.46 -17.55 -2.78
N ILE A 37 3.77 -16.26 -3.03
CA ILE A 37 3.97 -15.24 -2.00
C ILE A 37 2.74 -15.06 -1.11
N ILE A 38 1.52 -15.10 -1.68
CA ILE A 38 0.29 -14.92 -0.91
C ILE A 38 0.03 -16.02 0.13
N ASN A 39 0.76 -17.14 0.08
CA ASN A 39 0.69 -18.20 1.09
C ASN A 39 1.65 -17.98 2.25
N TYR A 40 2.56 -17.01 2.15
CA TYR A 40 3.46 -16.66 3.24
C TYR A 40 2.73 -15.85 4.31
N PRO A 41 3.23 -15.84 5.57
CA PRO A 41 2.80 -14.90 6.58
C PRO A 41 2.78 -13.46 6.03
N VAL A 42 1.76 -12.67 6.38
CA VAL A 42 1.58 -11.30 5.87
C VAL A 42 2.78 -10.41 6.20
N GLN A 43 3.44 -10.68 7.33
CA GLN A 43 4.66 -10.02 7.77
C GLN A 43 5.79 -10.13 6.73
N ASP A 44 5.85 -11.25 6.01
CA ASP A 44 6.89 -11.51 5.01
C ASP A 44 6.61 -10.79 3.68
N TRP A 45 5.36 -10.42 3.42
CA TRP A 45 4.95 -9.76 2.17
C TRP A 45 5.67 -8.43 1.97
N LYS A 46 6.06 -7.74 3.04
CA LYS A 46 6.87 -6.52 2.96
C LYS A 46 8.16 -6.71 2.18
N HIS A 47 8.71 -7.93 2.17
CA HIS A 47 9.97 -8.27 1.52
C HIS A 47 9.78 -8.90 0.14
N THR A 48 8.64 -9.55 -0.11
CA THR A 48 8.43 -10.37 -1.30
C THR A 48 7.33 -9.88 -2.24
N LEU A 49 6.29 -9.21 -1.73
CA LEU A 49 5.18 -8.69 -2.52
C LEU A 49 5.41 -7.20 -2.78
N LYS A 50 5.85 -6.87 -3.99
CA LYS A 50 6.16 -5.51 -4.42
C LYS A 50 5.25 -5.09 -5.56
N ASN A 51 5.14 -3.78 -5.74
CA ASN A 51 4.43 -3.19 -6.86
C ASN A 51 5.44 -2.37 -7.67
N ASP A 52 5.72 -2.83 -8.88
CA ASP A 52 6.72 -2.27 -9.80
C ASP A 52 6.41 -0.84 -10.26
N PHE A 53 5.17 -0.36 -10.06
CA PHE A 53 4.83 1.05 -10.26
C PHE A 53 5.38 1.96 -9.18
N GLU A 54 5.62 1.46 -7.95
CA GLU A 54 5.93 2.30 -6.80
C GLU A 54 7.19 3.13 -7.00
N THR A 55 8.28 2.56 -7.52
CA THR A 55 9.55 3.29 -7.67
C THR A 55 9.37 4.55 -8.53
N GLY A 56 8.85 4.40 -9.75
CA GLY A 56 8.64 5.54 -10.66
C GLY A 56 7.56 6.52 -10.19
N ILE A 57 6.47 6.01 -9.61
CA ILE A 57 5.39 6.87 -9.11
C ILE A 57 5.80 7.62 -7.85
N PHE A 58 6.59 7.03 -6.96
CA PHE A 58 7.05 7.70 -5.73
C PHE A 58 8.06 8.80 -6.02
N GLU A 59 8.93 8.62 -7.01
CA GLU A 59 9.84 9.68 -7.46
C GLU A 59 9.06 10.90 -7.98
N LYS A 60 8.00 10.67 -8.76
CA LYS A 60 7.20 11.74 -9.36
C LYS A 60 6.17 12.36 -8.40
N PHE A 61 5.61 11.55 -7.51
CA PHE A 61 4.57 11.94 -6.56
C PHE A 61 4.97 11.54 -5.13
N PRO A 62 5.91 12.26 -4.49
CA PRO A 62 6.44 11.91 -3.17
C PRO A 62 5.39 11.82 -2.07
N ALA A 63 4.28 12.53 -2.21
CA ALA A 63 3.15 12.46 -1.29
C ALA A 63 2.60 11.02 -1.12
N ILE A 64 2.60 10.22 -2.19
CA ILE A 64 2.15 8.82 -2.15
C ILE A 64 3.16 7.97 -1.36
N ALA A 65 4.45 8.22 -1.54
CA ALA A 65 5.51 7.56 -0.80
C ALA A 65 5.42 7.87 0.71
N GLU A 66 5.17 9.14 1.06
CA GLU A 66 4.98 9.56 2.45
C GLU A 66 3.74 8.90 3.10
N VAL A 67 2.64 8.70 2.35
CA VAL A 67 1.50 7.92 2.86
C VAL A 67 1.93 6.50 3.22
N LYS A 68 2.66 5.80 2.33
CA LYS A 68 3.13 4.43 2.60
C LYS A 68 4.09 4.37 3.78
N LYS A 69 5.00 5.33 3.89
CA LYS A 69 5.92 5.46 5.01
C LYS A 69 5.16 5.67 6.32
N GLU A 70 4.14 6.53 6.32
CA GLU A 70 3.34 6.79 7.51
C GLU A 70 2.51 5.57 7.93
N MET A 71 2.02 4.75 6.99
CA MET A 71 1.42 3.45 7.31
C MET A 71 2.37 2.60 8.16
N TYR A 72 3.64 2.51 7.76
CA TYR A 72 4.65 1.76 8.52
C TYR A 72 5.04 2.43 9.83
N ASN A 73 5.09 3.76 9.91
CA ASN A 73 5.30 4.49 11.18
C ASN A 73 4.18 4.17 12.19
N GLN A 74 2.97 3.94 11.69
CA GLN A 74 1.81 3.53 12.49
C GLN A 74 1.71 2.00 12.69
N ASN A 75 2.79 1.26 12.45
CA ASN A 75 2.91 -0.20 12.65
C ASN A 75 2.09 -1.06 11.70
N ALA A 76 1.86 -0.63 10.45
CA ALA A 76 1.33 -1.52 9.43
C ALA A 76 2.23 -2.76 9.29
N VAL A 77 1.62 -3.94 9.32
CA VAL A 77 2.28 -5.22 9.02
C VAL A 77 2.77 -5.21 7.56
N TYR A 78 1.94 -4.66 6.68
CA TYR A 78 2.23 -4.55 5.26
C TYR A 78 1.53 -3.32 4.69
N ALA A 79 2.17 -2.62 3.75
CA ALA A 79 1.56 -1.51 3.03
C ALA A 79 2.01 -1.50 1.57
N LEU A 80 1.11 -1.14 0.67
CA LEU A 80 1.37 -1.12 -0.77
C LEU A 80 0.47 -0.09 -1.46
N MET A 81 1.00 0.57 -2.49
CA MET A 81 0.17 1.30 -3.44
C MET A 81 -0.71 0.34 -4.23
N SER A 82 -2.00 0.63 -4.35
CA SER A 82 -2.94 -0.17 -5.13
C SER A 82 -2.85 0.16 -6.62
N GLY A 83 -2.51 -0.84 -7.44
CA GLY A 83 -2.37 -0.68 -8.89
C GLY A 83 -1.34 0.39 -9.28
N SER A 84 -1.70 1.26 -10.22
CA SER A 84 -0.89 2.42 -10.62
C SER A 84 -1.02 3.62 -9.68
N GLY A 85 -1.72 3.47 -8.54
CA GLY A 85 -1.95 4.54 -7.57
C GLY A 85 -3.19 5.39 -7.86
N SER A 86 -3.44 6.44 -7.08
CA SER A 86 -2.61 6.94 -5.97
C SER A 86 -2.97 6.41 -4.58
N THR A 87 -4.00 5.55 -4.48
CA THR A 87 -4.40 4.96 -3.21
C THR A 87 -3.31 4.04 -2.66
N VAL A 88 -2.96 4.21 -1.38
CA VAL A 88 -2.14 3.28 -0.62
C VAL A 88 -3.02 2.57 0.40
N PHE A 89 -2.84 1.26 0.54
CA PHE A 89 -3.43 0.50 1.62
C PHE A 89 -2.38 0.03 2.61
N GLY A 90 -2.76 -0.05 3.88
CA GLY A 90 -2.01 -0.69 4.94
C GLY A 90 -2.83 -1.79 5.60
N ILE A 91 -2.19 -2.90 5.95
CA ILE A 91 -2.74 -4.00 6.74
C ILE A 91 -2.22 -3.86 8.16
N PHE A 92 -3.14 -3.86 9.12
CA PHE A 92 -2.87 -3.69 10.55
C PHE A 92 -3.46 -4.87 11.32
N GLU A 93 -2.83 -5.25 12.42
CA GLU A 93 -3.43 -6.20 13.36
C GLU A 93 -4.77 -5.60 13.86
N LYS A 94 -5.80 -6.44 14.01
CA LYS A 94 -7.17 -5.97 14.29
C LYS A 94 -7.28 -5.09 15.55
N ASN A 95 -6.43 -5.32 16.54
CA ASN A 95 -6.39 -4.59 17.81
C ASN A 95 -5.59 -3.27 17.76
N GLN A 96 -4.84 -2.98 16.70
CA GLN A 96 -4.10 -1.72 16.56
C GLN A 96 -5.04 -0.60 16.17
N ASN A 97 -4.79 0.65 16.56
CA ASN A 97 -5.56 1.80 16.10
C ASN A 97 -4.59 2.86 15.59
N PRO A 98 -4.22 2.81 14.30
CA PRO A 98 -3.26 3.76 13.74
C PRO A 98 -3.85 5.16 13.73
N HIS A 99 -3.04 6.16 14.05
CA HIS A 99 -3.44 7.57 14.05
C HIS A 99 -2.70 8.32 12.95
N PHE A 100 -3.44 8.87 12.00
CA PHE A 100 -2.87 9.55 10.85
C PHE A 100 -3.14 11.06 10.91
N SER A 101 -2.15 11.85 10.52
CA SER A 101 -2.28 13.30 10.38
C SER A 101 -1.96 13.70 8.93
N PHE A 102 -2.89 13.40 8.04
CA PHE A 102 -2.82 13.79 6.63
C PHE A 102 -3.60 15.09 6.36
N PRO A 103 -3.32 15.79 5.25
CA PRO A 103 -4.13 16.92 4.79
C PRO A 103 -5.62 16.56 4.67
N GLU A 104 -6.51 17.51 4.93
CA GLU A 104 -7.97 17.30 4.97
C GLU A 104 -8.56 16.77 3.66
N ASN A 105 -7.91 17.05 2.53
CA ASN A 105 -8.34 16.58 1.22
C ASN A 105 -8.02 15.10 0.96
N TYR A 106 -7.34 14.41 1.87
CA TYR A 106 -7.02 13.00 1.73
C TYR A 106 -8.22 12.16 2.15
N LEU A 107 -8.59 11.19 1.31
CA LEU A 107 -9.61 10.21 1.65
C LEU A 107 -8.99 9.12 2.55
N LEU A 108 -9.47 9.01 3.77
CA LEU A 108 -9.13 7.93 4.70
C LEU A 108 -10.33 7.00 4.94
N ARG A 109 -10.11 5.68 4.86
CA ARG A 109 -11.13 4.66 5.16
C ARG A 109 -10.51 3.48 5.89
N THR A 110 -11.24 2.89 6.82
CA THR A 110 -10.84 1.68 7.55
C THR A 110 -11.89 0.59 7.34
N PHE A 111 -11.43 -0.64 7.12
CA PHE A 111 -12.25 -1.82 6.90
C PHE A 111 -11.82 -2.92 7.86
N ASP A 112 -12.73 -3.36 8.71
CA ASP A 112 -12.52 -4.50 9.60
C ASP A 112 -13.05 -5.77 8.94
N PHE A 113 -12.20 -6.78 8.78
CA PHE A 113 -12.63 -8.07 8.26
C PHE A 113 -13.03 -8.97 9.44
N GLY A 114 -14.32 -9.28 9.53
CA GLY A 114 -14.86 -10.20 10.55
C GLY A 114 -15.84 -9.54 11.52
N ALA A 115 -16.94 -9.03 10.96
CA ALA A 115 -18.24 -8.97 11.62
C ALA A 115 -19.08 -10.16 11.11
#